data_AF-A0A4P9X9R5-F1
#
_entry.id   AF-A0A4P9X9R5-F1
#
_cell.length_a   1.000
_cell.length_b   1.000
_cell.length_c   1.000
_cell.angle_alpha   90.00
_cell.angle_beta   90.00
_cell.angle_gamma   90.00
#
_symmetry.space_group_name_H-M   'P 1'
#
loop_
_entity.id
_entity.type
_entity.pdbx_description
1 polymer ?
#
loop_
_entity_poly.entity_id
_entity_poly.type
_entity_poly.pdbx_seq_one_letter_code
_entity_poly.pdbx_strand_id
1 'polypeptide(L)'
;RLTRHFVRTMLSAREGNLSDVPPATLDALETYAEQTASQLLYLSLEAAVQTAAPSTLAPSHVGKAAGIMTVLRGIPGQLAHQRCYLPLDVMAQHRLSLEALARLAQGEADPARSADGPDADTRSRLADAVFDVATRANDHVITARTHL
;
A
#
# COMPACT_ATOMS: atom_id res chain seq x y z
N ARG A 1 21.47 -9.20 17.78
CA ARG A 1 22.30 -8.54 16.73
C ARG A 1 21.41 -8.35 15.52
N LEU A 2 21.36 -7.17 14.91
CA LEU A 2 20.48 -6.90 13.75
C LEU A 2 21.21 -7.09 12.42
N THR A 3 20.52 -7.67 11.43
CA THR A 3 21.04 -7.94 10.09
C THR A 3 21.11 -6.66 9.26
N ARG A 4 22.33 -6.26 8.89
CA ARG A 4 22.58 -5.04 8.10
C ARG A 4 21.91 -5.03 6.74
N HIS A 5 21.72 -6.20 6.12
CA HIS A 5 21.08 -6.30 4.82
C HIS A 5 19.66 -5.72 4.85
N PHE A 6 18.85 -6.10 5.84
CA PHE A 6 17.46 -5.61 5.94
C PHE A 6 17.38 -4.08 6.06
N VAL A 7 18.25 -3.48 6.87
CA VAL A 7 18.34 -2.01 7.00
C VAL A 7 18.70 -1.37 5.66
N ARG A 8 19.73 -1.89 4.97
CA ARG A 8 20.20 -1.31 3.70
C ARG A 8 19.13 -1.43 2.61
N THR A 9 18.48 -2.58 2.49
CA THR A 9 17.38 -2.79 1.53
C THR A 9 16.26 -1.78 1.76
N MET A 10 15.85 -1.59 3.03
CA MET A 10 14.83 -0.60 3.37
C MET A 10 15.22 0.83 3.04
N LEU A 11 16.47 1.24 3.34
CA LEU A 11 16.95 2.57 3.01
C LEU A 11 16.99 2.79 1.50
N SER A 12 17.56 1.86 0.74
CA SER A 12 17.64 1.96 -0.72
C SER A 12 16.27 2.00 -1.39
N ALA A 13 15.29 1.22 -0.91
CA ALA A 13 13.93 1.27 -1.43
C ALA A 13 13.26 2.63 -1.16
N ARG A 14 13.43 3.19 0.04
CA ARG A 14 12.90 4.51 0.40
C ARG A 14 13.58 5.64 -0.37
N GLU A 15 14.90 5.58 -0.54
CA GLU A 15 15.66 6.52 -1.37
C GLU A 15 15.17 6.52 -2.82
N GLY A 16 14.92 5.34 -3.39
CA GLY A 16 14.36 5.19 -4.73
C GLY A 16 12.94 5.76 -4.88
N ASN A 17 12.20 5.91 -3.78
CA ASN A 17 10.82 6.41 -3.78
C ASN A 17 10.70 7.90 -3.38
N LEU A 18 11.81 8.64 -3.28
CA LEU A 18 11.80 10.06 -2.90
C LEU A 18 11.15 10.98 -3.94
N SER A 19 11.00 10.52 -5.18
CA SER A 19 10.38 11.28 -6.28
C SER A 19 8.85 11.29 -6.24
N ASP A 20 8.22 10.74 -5.19
CA ASP A 20 6.77 10.68 -5.00
C ASP A 20 6.01 10.05 -6.19
N VAL A 21 6.64 9.11 -6.91
CA VAL A 21 6.05 8.46 -8.08
C VAL A 21 5.16 7.29 -7.60
N PRO A 22 3.89 7.21 -8.02
CA PRO A 22 3.05 6.07 -7.69
C PRO A 22 3.61 4.76 -8.28
N PRO A 23 3.42 3.62 -7.60
CA PRO A 23 3.86 2.34 -8.14
C PRO A 23 3.18 2.06 -9.49
N ALA A 24 3.96 1.65 -10.49
CA ALA A 24 3.44 1.39 -11.83
C ALA A 24 2.47 0.20 -11.85
N THR A 25 2.73 -0.81 -11.01
CA THR A 25 1.91 -2.01 -10.92
C THR A 25 1.63 -2.42 -9.48
N LEU A 26 0.61 -3.25 -9.27
CA LEU A 26 0.33 -3.87 -7.96
C LEU A 26 1.52 -4.70 -7.46
N ASP A 27 2.24 -5.38 -8.35
CA ASP A 27 3.45 -6.14 -8.02
C ASP A 27 4.62 -5.23 -7.61
N ALA A 28 4.73 -4.03 -8.20
CA ALA A 28 5.71 -3.03 -7.79
C ALA A 28 5.41 -2.51 -6.38
N LEU A 29 4.13 -2.29 -6.06
CA LEU A 29 3.70 -1.95 -4.70
C LEU A 29 4.04 -3.07 -3.70
N GLU A 30 3.77 -4.32 -4.06
CA GLU A 30 4.11 -5.49 -3.23
C GLU A 30 5.62 -5.59 -3.00
N THR A 31 6.41 -5.40 -4.05
CA THR A 31 7.88 -5.40 -3.98
C THR A 31 8.38 -4.30 -3.04
N TYR A 32 7.82 -3.09 -3.15
CA TYR A 32 8.16 -1.99 -2.26
C TYR A 32 7.77 -2.28 -0.80
N ALA A 33 6.61 -2.91 -0.57
CA ALA A 33 6.17 -3.32 0.76
C ALA A 33 7.11 -4.38 1.37
N GLU A 34 7.58 -5.34 0.58
CA GLU A 34 8.59 -6.32 1.01
C GLU A 34 9.93 -5.67 1.34
N GLN A 35 10.36 -4.73 0.51
CA GLN A 35 11.63 -4.04 0.69
C GLN A 35 11.59 -3.01 1.81
N THR A 36 10.42 -2.69 2.38
CA THR A 36 10.29 -1.70 3.46
C THR A 36 9.65 -2.26 4.72
N ALA A 37 8.35 -2.55 4.70
CA ALA A 37 7.59 -3.01 5.85
C ALA A 37 8.05 -4.40 6.33
N SER A 38 8.29 -5.35 5.41
CA SER A 38 8.78 -6.67 5.80
C SER A 38 10.19 -6.61 6.39
N GLN A 39 11.09 -5.80 5.81
CA GLN A 39 12.45 -5.62 6.36
C GLN A 39 12.43 -5.10 7.80
N LEU A 40 11.53 -4.17 8.11
CA LEU A 40 11.34 -3.67 9.48
C LEU A 40 10.80 -4.77 10.41
N LEU A 41 9.90 -5.61 9.93
CA LEU A 41 9.36 -6.72 10.70
C LEU A 41 10.41 -7.81 10.96
N TYR A 42 11.26 -8.12 9.98
CA TYR A 42 12.40 -9.03 10.16
C TYR A 42 13.34 -8.52 11.26
N LEU A 43 13.71 -7.24 11.20
CA LEU A 43 14.54 -6.61 12.24
C LEU A 43 13.88 -6.62 13.61
N SER A 44 12.56 -6.40 13.68
CA SER A 44 11.80 -6.46 14.93
C SER A 44 11.82 -7.87 15.54
N LEU A 45 11.71 -8.91 14.72
CA LEU A 45 11.80 -10.29 15.17
C LEU A 45 13.21 -10.68 15.60
N GLU A 46 14.24 -10.23 14.89
CA GLU A 46 15.63 -10.42 15.31
C GLU A 46 15.91 -9.78 16.68
N ALA A 47 15.30 -8.62 16.95
CA ALA A 47 15.39 -7.96 18.23
C ALA A 47 14.65 -8.73 19.34
N ALA A 48 13.49 -9.30 19.05
CA ALA A 48 12.63 -9.94 20.03
C ALA A 48 13.01 -11.40 20.36
N VAL A 49 13.27 -12.22 19.34
CA VAL A 49 13.34 -13.69 19.48
C VAL A 49 14.77 -14.17 19.76
N GLN A 50 15.79 -13.35 19.49
CA GLN A 50 17.23 -13.66 19.71
C GLN A 50 17.66 -15.03 19.13
N THR A 51 16.96 -15.53 18.11
CA THR A 51 17.33 -16.76 17.40
C THR A 51 18.35 -16.46 16.30
N ALA A 52 19.21 -17.44 16.00
CA ALA A 52 20.27 -17.28 15.01
C ALA A 52 19.74 -17.14 13.56
N ALA A 53 18.54 -17.68 13.28
CA ALA A 53 17.89 -17.61 11.97
C ALA A 53 16.36 -17.79 12.09
N PRO A 54 15.60 -16.75 12.48
CA PRO A 54 14.14 -16.82 12.49
C PRO A 54 13.59 -17.00 11.05
N SER A 55 12.50 -17.75 10.90
CA SER A 55 11.79 -17.87 9.63
C SER A 55 11.31 -16.50 9.15
N THR A 56 11.53 -16.19 7.88
CA THR A 56 11.07 -14.95 7.24
C THR A 56 9.78 -15.12 6.44
N LEU A 57 9.27 -16.36 6.28
CA LEU A 57 8.12 -16.64 5.42
C LEU A 57 6.84 -15.94 5.89
N ALA A 58 6.39 -16.21 7.12
CA ALA A 58 5.19 -15.55 7.67
C ALA A 58 5.38 -14.03 7.79
N PRO A 59 6.51 -13.53 8.34
CA PRO A 59 6.76 -12.10 8.44
C PRO A 59 6.85 -11.38 7.10
N SER A 60 7.31 -12.02 6.02
CA SER A 60 7.32 -11.45 4.66
C SER A 60 5.91 -11.08 4.23
N HIS A 61 5.01 -12.05 4.35
CA HIS A 61 3.61 -11.85 3.96
C HIS A 61 2.90 -10.84 4.87
N VAL A 62 3.13 -10.89 6.19
CA VAL A 62 2.57 -9.89 7.11
C VAL A 62 3.08 -8.48 6.78
N GLY A 63 4.38 -8.34 6.49
CA GLY A 63 4.99 -7.07 6.12
C GLY A 63 4.44 -6.51 4.80
N LYS A 64 4.32 -7.34 3.77
CA LYS A 64 3.69 -6.97 2.49
C LYS A 64 2.24 -6.51 2.67
N ALA A 65 1.43 -7.27 3.41
CA ALA A 65 0.05 -6.90 3.72
C ALA A 65 -0.01 -5.54 4.45
N ALA A 66 0.82 -5.35 5.48
CA ALA A 66 0.88 -4.11 6.24
C ALA A 66 1.32 -2.90 5.37
N GLY A 67 2.29 -3.10 4.47
CA GLY A 67 2.74 -2.06 3.55
C GLY A 67 1.66 -1.66 2.54
N ILE A 68 0.97 -2.63 1.94
CA ILE A 68 -0.17 -2.37 1.04
C ILE A 68 -1.29 -1.63 1.79
N MET A 69 -1.67 -2.08 2.98
CA MET A 69 -2.69 -1.41 3.79
C MET A 69 -2.29 0.01 4.21
N THR A 70 -0.98 0.27 4.40
CA THR A 70 -0.45 1.60 4.69
C THR A 70 -0.68 2.56 3.51
N VAL A 71 -0.55 2.09 2.27
CA VAL A 71 -0.89 2.89 1.09
C VAL A 71 -2.39 3.17 1.05
N LEU A 72 -3.24 2.14 1.22
CA LEU A 72 -4.69 2.28 1.16
C LEU A 72 -5.24 3.25 2.22
N ARG A 73 -4.81 3.14 3.48
CA ARG A 73 -5.23 4.06 4.55
C ARG A 73 -4.75 5.50 4.32
N GLY A 74 -3.69 5.68 3.53
CA GLY A 74 -3.10 6.97 3.26
C GLY A 74 -3.84 7.77 2.19
N ILE A 75 -4.68 7.12 1.37
CA ILE A 75 -5.33 7.74 0.21
C ILE A 75 -6.02 9.07 0.54
N PRO A 76 -6.88 9.18 1.59
CA PRO A 76 -7.56 10.45 1.86
C PRO A 76 -6.59 11.61 2.12
N GLY A 77 -5.53 11.37 2.91
CA GLY A 77 -4.51 12.38 3.20
C GLY A 77 -3.62 12.70 2.00
N GLN A 78 -3.33 11.71 1.15
CA GLN A 78 -2.55 11.91 -0.08
C GLN A 78 -3.32 12.80 -1.06
N LEU A 79 -4.63 12.59 -1.22
CA LEU A 79 -5.48 13.35 -2.14
C LEU A 79 -5.59 14.82 -1.75
N ALA A 80 -5.53 15.14 -0.45
CA ALA A 80 -5.45 16.53 0.04
C ALA A 80 -4.20 17.28 -0.48
N HIS A 81 -3.15 16.55 -0.87
CA HIS A 81 -1.93 17.08 -1.46
C HIS A 81 -1.81 16.79 -2.97
N GLN A 82 -2.92 16.47 -3.64
CA GLN A 82 -2.95 16.11 -5.05
C GLN A 82 -2.02 14.93 -5.39
N ARG A 83 -1.96 13.94 -4.51
CA ARG A 83 -1.16 12.71 -4.67
C ARG A 83 -2.06 11.49 -4.46
N CYS A 84 -1.69 10.37 -5.08
CA CYS A 84 -2.32 9.09 -4.82
C CYS A 84 -1.32 7.98 -5.11
N TYR A 85 -1.11 7.08 -4.15
CA TYR A 85 -0.18 5.97 -4.28
C TYR A 85 -0.87 4.64 -4.65
N LEU A 86 -2.13 4.68 -5.11
CA LEU A 86 -2.73 3.53 -5.76
C LEU A 86 -1.90 3.11 -6.99
N PRO A 87 -1.73 1.81 -7.25
CA PRO A 87 -1.05 1.34 -8.45
C PRO A 87 -1.67 1.89 -9.73
N LEU A 88 -0.83 2.34 -10.66
CA LEU A 88 -1.28 3.00 -11.90
C LEU A 88 -2.06 2.04 -12.81
N ASP A 89 -1.67 0.77 -12.87
CA ASP A 89 -2.40 -0.28 -13.59
C ASP A 89 -3.82 -0.48 -13.05
N VAL A 90 -3.98 -0.52 -11.72
CA VAL A 90 -5.29 -0.64 -11.05
C VAL A 90 -6.13 0.62 -11.30
N MET A 91 -5.54 1.82 -11.19
CA MET A 91 -6.23 3.06 -11.51
C MET A 91 -6.72 3.07 -12.96
N ALA A 92 -5.88 2.64 -13.90
CA ALA A 92 -6.24 2.55 -15.31
C ALA A 92 -7.38 1.54 -15.56
N GLN A 93 -7.31 0.36 -14.93
CA GLN A 93 -8.35 -0.67 -15.00
C GLN A 93 -9.73 -0.13 -14.59
N HIS A 94 -9.78 0.67 -13.52
CA HIS A 94 -11.01 1.28 -12.99
C HIS A 94 -11.30 2.67 -13.58
N ARG A 95 -10.56 3.07 -14.63
CA ARG A 95 -10.71 4.37 -15.34
C ARG A 95 -10.61 5.58 -14.41
N LEU A 96 -9.79 5.48 -13.36
CA LEU A 96 -9.56 6.53 -12.39
C LEU A 96 -8.44 7.46 -12.86
N SER A 97 -8.62 8.75 -12.65
CA SER A 97 -7.56 9.76 -12.82
C SER A 97 -7.31 10.47 -11.49
N LEU A 98 -6.06 10.91 -11.28
CA LEU A 98 -5.70 11.68 -10.09
C LEU A 98 -6.55 12.95 -9.95
N GLU A 99 -6.88 13.60 -11.07
CA GLU A 99 -7.74 14.78 -11.07
C GLU A 99 -9.16 14.46 -10.57
N ALA A 100 -9.76 13.36 -11.03
CA ALA A 100 -11.08 12.94 -10.59
C ALA A 100 -11.09 12.59 -9.09
N LEU A 101 -10.05 11.89 -8.62
CA LEU A 101 -9.89 11.56 -7.20
C LEU A 101 -9.66 12.81 -6.33
N ALA A 102 -8.83 13.75 -6.78
CA ALA A 102 -8.61 15.02 -6.08
C ALA A 102 -9.89 15.85 -6.01
N ARG A 103 -10.68 15.89 -7.09
CA ARG A 103 -11.99 16.54 -7.12
C ARG A 103 -12.97 15.90 -6.15
N LEU A 104 -13.02 14.56 -6.11
CA LEU A 104 -13.85 13.80 -5.17
C LEU A 104 -13.49 14.13 -3.71
N ALA A 105 -12.20 14.17 -3.38
CA ALA A 105 -11.72 14.50 -2.04
C ALA A 105 -12.03 15.96 -1.62
N GLN A 106 -12.07 16.89 -2.57
CA GLN A 106 -12.49 18.28 -2.33
C GLN A 106 -14.02 18.42 -2.25
N GLY A 107 -14.75 17.61 -3.02
CA GLY A 107 -16.21 17.62 -3.11
C GLY A 107 -16.93 17.05 -1.89
N GLU A 108 -16.28 16.19 -1.08
CA GLU A 108 -16.81 15.75 0.23
C GLU A 108 -17.06 16.92 1.21
N ALA A 109 -16.47 18.10 0.98
CA ALA A 109 -16.73 19.30 1.75
C ALA A 109 -18.01 20.06 1.31
N ASP A 110 -18.60 19.71 0.16
CA ASP A 110 -19.79 20.37 -0.41
C ASP A 110 -21.04 19.47 -0.30
N PRO A 111 -21.90 19.68 0.71
CA PRO A 111 -23.10 18.85 0.94
C PRO A 111 -24.15 18.94 -0.18
N ALA A 112 -24.00 19.86 -1.14
CA ALA A 112 -24.88 19.96 -2.31
C ALA A 112 -24.55 18.95 -3.42
N ARG A 113 -23.39 18.27 -3.35
CA ARG A 113 -22.98 17.24 -4.32
C ARG A 113 -23.45 15.86 -3.84
N SER A 114 -24.71 15.57 -4.15
CA SER A 114 -25.48 14.41 -3.77
C SER A 114 -24.83 13.05 -4.08
N ALA A 115 -25.36 12.00 -3.43
CA ALA A 115 -25.07 10.59 -3.67
C ALA A 115 -25.33 10.10 -5.11
N ASP A 116 -26.04 10.87 -5.95
CA ASP A 116 -26.39 10.56 -7.35
C ASP A 116 -25.69 11.47 -8.38
N GLY A 117 -24.65 12.22 -7.97
CA GLY A 117 -23.87 13.08 -8.87
C GLY A 117 -22.81 12.33 -9.72
N PRO A 118 -22.10 13.01 -10.64
CA PRO A 118 -20.98 12.42 -11.40
C PRO A 118 -19.85 11.86 -10.52
N ASP A 119 -19.78 12.33 -9.27
CA ASP A 119 -18.83 11.88 -8.26
C ASP A 119 -19.22 10.51 -7.64
N ALA A 120 -20.48 10.08 -7.78
CA ALA A 120 -20.99 8.80 -7.29
C ALA A 120 -20.35 7.61 -8.03
N ASP A 121 -20.30 7.68 -9.36
CA ASP A 121 -19.63 6.71 -10.21
C ASP A 121 -18.13 6.64 -9.92
N THR A 122 -17.47 7.80 -9.75
CA THR A 122 -16.05 7.86 -9.39
C THR A 122 -15.78 7.22 -8.03
N ARG A 123 -16.66 7.43 -7.03
CA ARG A 123 -16.56 6.81 -5.71
C ARG A 123 -16.72 5.28 -5.79
N SER A 124 -17.66 4.79 -6.59
CA SER A 124 -17.84 3.35 -6.82
C SER A 124 -16.57 2.74 -7.42
N ARG A 125 -16.04 3.34 -8.48
CA ARG A 125 -14.82 2.86 -9.14
C ARG A 125 -13.59 2.94 -8.23
N LEU A 126 -13.50 3.95 -7.36
CA LEU A 126 -12.47 4.01 -6.33
C LEU A 126 -12.63 2.87 -5.31
N ALA A 127 -13.86 2.57 -4.89
CA ALA A 127 -14.11 1.46 -3.98
C ALA A 127 -13.70 0.10 -4.60
N ASP A 128 -14.02 -0.12 -5.88
CA ASP A 128 -13.60 -1.32 -6.61
C ASP A 128 -12.07 -1.40 -6.75
N ALA A 129 -11.39 -0.30 -7.07
CA ALA A 129 -9.93 -0.24 -7.11
C ALA A 129 -9.28 -0.52 -5.74
N VAL A 130 -9.83 0.04 -4.67
CA VAL A 130 -9.38 -0.24 -3.29
C VAL A 130 -9.61 -1.70 -2.94
N PHE A 131 -10.74 -2.27 -3.36
CA PHE A 131 -11.06 -3.68 -3.13
C PHE A 131 -10.07 -4.62 -3.81
N ASP A 132 -9.68 -4.35 -5.05
CA ASP A 132 -8.68 -5.16 -5.78
C ASP A 132 -7.32 -5.15 -5.05
N VAL A 133 -6.85 -3.99 -4.63
CA VAL A 133 -5.58 -3.85 -3.90
C VAL A 133 -5.67 -4.46 -2.49
N ALA A 134 -6.82 -4.31 -1.82
CA ALA A 134 -7.07 -4.90 -0.50
C ALA A 134 -7.13 -6.43 -0.57
N THR A 135 -7.68 -6.99 -1.64
CA THR A 135 -7.67 -8.43 -1.90
C THR A 135 -6.24 -8.97 -1.92
N ARG A 136 -5.31 -8.28 -2.59
CA ARG A 136 -3.88 -8.67 -2.58
C ARG A 136 -3.28 -8.65 -1.17
N ALA A 137 -3.60 -7.65 -0.35
CA ALA A 137 -3.15 -7.61 1.04
C ALA A 137 -3.74 -8.78 1.86
N ASN A 138 -5.02 -9.10 1.64
CA ASN A 138 -5.70 -10.21 2.29
C ASN A 138 -5.11 -11.57 1.89
N ASP A 139 -4.76 -11.77 0.62
CA ASP A 139 -4.09 -12.99 0.15
C ASP A 139 -2.78 -13.24 0.92
N HIS A 140 -1.99 -12.20 1.16
CA HIS A 140 -0.81 -12.32 2.01
C HIS A 140 -1.14 -12.68 3.46
N VAL A 141 -2.20 -12.12 4.06
CA VAL A 141 -2.62 -12.53 5.41
C VAL A 141 -3.01 -14.01 5.43
N ILE A 142 -3.71 -14.51 4.41
CA ILE A 142 -4.06 -15.93 4.28
C ILE A 142 -2.80 -16.77 4.15
N THR A 143 -1.84 -16.40 3.29
CA THR A 143 -0.58 -17.13 3.13
C THR A 143 0.26 -17.10 4.41
N ALA A 144 0.34 -15.97 5.11
CA ALA A 144 1.10 -15.88 6.36
C ALA A 144 0.62 -16.91 7.39
N ARG A 145 -0.70 -17.14 7.47
CA ARG A 145 -1.31 -18.10 8.42
C ARG A 145 -0.96 -19.55 8.14
N THR A 146 -0.52 -19.91 6.94
CA THR A 146 -0.07 -21.28 6.63
C THR A 146 1.37 -21.53 7.09
N HIS A 147 2.06 -20.49 7.58
CA HIS A 147 3.46 -20.51 8.03
C HIS A 147 3.63 -20.18 9.52
N LEU A 148 2.51 -20.10 10.28
CA LEU A 148 2.47 -19.94 11.74
C LEU A 148 2.17 -21.29 12.41
#